data_AF-A0A6M2BTE1-F1
#
_entry.id   AF-A0A6M2BTE1-F1
#
_cell.length_a   1.000
_cell.length_b   1.000
_cell.length_c   1.000
_cell.angle_alpha   90.00
_cell.angle_beta   90.00
_cell.angle_gamma   90.00
#
_symmetry.space_group_name_H-M   'P 1'
#
loop_
_entity.id
_entity.type
_entity.pdbx_description
1 polymer ?
#
loop_
_entity_poly.entity_id
_entity_poly.type
_entity_poly.pdbx_seq_one_letter_code
_entity_poly.pdbx_strand_id
1 'polypeptide(L)'
;MRLAINDKGTMKIPFMFRRLRWRILGGLCGLVVLSIFALWISSVHEGQSMQARAIVLLLRAIGARHSMQTVTAFEAAVAEDRRRGEAPPPDALRRRYLISRQALDGGAVYTLVPRAMPNPERSLIFIHGGAYCGATNDGHWNFVGKIGERTGVRIVLPQYPLAPEHDWKPAYAMLGHLYAQLLADGPSSSITIAGDSAGGGLALGFAEALRDEGKPMPGGLVLMSPWLNLVQDNPAQAALEERDPALSRVGLEWAAMQWANGTPLGDPHISPVLGSLRGLPPILLFSGTMDLLNADARQLVEKARHDGAQLDYREVPNMFHDWMLAPVPEAKSADSGAVAFILRAP
;
A
#
# COMPACT_ATOMS: atom_id res chain seq x y z
N MET A 1 -43.14 55.57 -16.13
CA MET A 1 -42.69 55.54 -17.55
C MET A 1 -43.22 54.25 -18.15
N ARG A 2 -44.07 54.33 -19.19
CA ARG A 2 -44.97 53.25 -19.64
C ARG A 2 -44.19 52.02 -20.15
N LEU A 3 -44.56 50.83 -19.66
CA LEU A 3 -44.16 49.53 -20.20
C LEU A 3 -45.15 49.12 -21.29
N ALA A 4 -44.65 48.84 -22.49
CA ALA A 4 -45.41 48.25 -23.58
C ALA A 4 -45.13 46.73 -23.64
N ILE A 5 -46.19 45.93 -23.54
CA ILE A 5 -46.19 44.47 -23.75
C ILE A 5 -46.61 44.21 -25.20
N ASN A 6 -45.97 43.26 -25.87
CA ASN A 6 -46.35 42.83 -27.22
C ASN A 6 -46.63 41.31 -27.26
N ASP A 7 -47.49 40.90 -28.19
CA ASP A 7 -48.45 39.79 -28.14
C ASP A 7 -47.91 38.38 -28.50
N LYS A 8 -46.65 38.05 -28.18
CA LYS A 8 -46.06 36.75 -28.60
C LYS A 8 -45.24 35.98 -27.57
N GLY A 9 -45.49 36.15 -26.27
CA GLY A 9 -45.09 35.20 -25.22
C GLY A 9 -43.65 34.66 -25.24
N THR A 10 -42.69 35.40 -25.82
CA THR A 10 -41.29 34.97 -25.94
C THR A 10 -40.39 36.05 -25.39
N MET A 11 -39.78 35.75 -24.24
CA MET A 11 -38.83 36.61 -23.56
C MET A 11 -37.57 36.75 -24.42
N LYS A 12 -37.43 37.85 -25.17
CA LYS A 12 -36.17 38.19 -25.85
C LYS A 12 -35.15 38.62 -24.79
N ILE A 13 -34.31 37.68 -24.38
CA ILE A 13 -33.09 37.98 -23.60
C ILE A 13 -32.22 38.92 -24.45
N PRO A 14 -31.80 40.09 -23.92
CA PRO A 14 -31.01 41.05 -24.69
C PRO A 14 -29.71 40.40 -25.20
N PHE A 15 -29.35 40.68 -26.45
CA PHE A 15 -28.13 40.19 -27.11
C PHE A 15 -26.85 40.43 -26.27
N MET A 16 -26.88 41.44 -25.40
CA MET A 16 -25.81 41.79 -24.45
C MET A 16 -25.55 40.71 -23.37
N PHE A 17 -26.58 39.98 -22.92
CA PHE A 17 -26.44 38.91 -21.93
C PHE A 17 -25.88 37.61 -22.50
N ARG A 18 -26.08 37.35 -23.80
CA ARG A 18 -25.47 36.21 -24.50
C ARG A 18 -23.94 36.35 -24.58
N ARG A 19 -23.43 37.51 -25.01
CA ARG A 19 -21.97 37.76 -25.10
C ARG A 19 -21.27 37.69 -23.74
N LEU A 20 -21.93 38.12 -22.66
CA LEU A 20 -21.36 38.06 -21.31
C LEU A 20 -21.28 36.60 -20.79
N ARG A 21 -22.32 35.78 -21.05
CA ARG A 21 -22.28 34.33 -20.74
C ARG A 21 -21.14 33.62 -21.48
N TRP A 22 -20.92 33.88 -22.77
CA TRP A 22 -19.83 33.25 -23.53
C TRP A 22 -18.44 33.71 -23.11
N ARG A 23 -18.27 34.95 -22.62
CA ARG A 23 -17.00 35.43 -22.06
C ARG A 23 -16.70 34.85 -20.68
N ILE A 24 -17.70 34.67 -19.84
CA ILE A 24 -17.54 34.01 -18.53
C ILE A 24 -17.32 32.50 -18.73
N LEU A 25 -18.09 31.85 -19.60
CA LEU A 25 -17.90 30.42 -19.92
C LEU A 25 -16.56 30.17 -20.62
N GLY A 26 -16.17 31.04 -21.56
CA GLY A 26 -14.88 30.99 -22.24
C GLY A 26 -13.70 31.30 -21.31
N GLY A 27 -13.89 32.20 -20.34
CA GLY A 27 -12.92 32.48 -19.27
C GLY A 27 -12.77 31.31 -18.29
N LEU A 28 -13.88 30.68 -17.88
CA LEU A 28 -13.84 29.45 -17.07
C LEU A 28 -13.21 28.29 -17.85
N CYS A 29 -13.58 28.08 -19.11
CA CYS A 29 -12.95 27.06 -19.96
C CYS A 29 -11.46 27.34 -20.17
N GLY A 30 -11.08 28.61 -20.38
CA GLY A 30 -9.68 29.02 -20.50
C GLY A 30 -8.87 28.78 -19.23
N LEU A 31 -9.43 29.10 -18.06
CA LEU A 31 -8.81 28.80 -16.76
C LEU A 31 -8.68 27.30 -16.53
N VAL A 32 -9.71 26.51 -16.83
CA VAL A 32 -9.66 25.03 -16.71
C VAL A 32 -8.59 24.45 -17.66
N VAL A 33 -8.53 24.90 -18.91
CA VAL A 33 -7.51 24.45 -19.88
C VAL A 33 -6.11 24.85 -19.43
N LEU A 34 -5.91 26.08 -18.94
CA LEU A 34 -4.63 26.54 -18.40
C LEU A 34 -4.23 25.77 -17.14
N SER A 35 -5.17 25.44 -16.25
CA SER A 35 -4.92 24.61 -15.08
C SER A 35 -4.56 23.17 -15.46
N ILE A 36 -5.24 22.56 -16.43
CA ILE A 36 -4.90 21.23 -16.96
C ILE A 36 -3.52 21.26 -17.62
N PHE A 37 -3.21 22.31 -18.39
CA PHE A 37 -1.93 22.46 -19.07
C PHE A 37 -0.77 22.72 -18.10
N ALA A 38 -0.98 23.54 -17.08
CA ALA A 38 -0.01 23.75 -16.00
C ALA A 38 0.25 22.48 -15.20
N LEU A 39 -0.82 21.72 -14.86
CA LEU A 39 -0.70 20.41 -14.23
C LEU A 39 0.08 19.44 -15.14
N TRP A 40 -0.15 19.48 -16.46
CA TRP A 40 0.56 18.63 -17.42
C TRP A 40 2.04 18.97 -17.53
N ILE A 41 2.41 20.23 -17.71
CA ILE A 41 3.82 20.66 -17.79
C ILE A 41 4.58 20.26 -16.52
N SER A 42 4.00 20.57 -15.35
CA SER A 42 4.61 20.21 -14.07
C SER A 42 4.70 18.68 -13.92
N SER A 43 3.73 17.90 -14.44
CA SER A 43 3.74 16.42 -14.35
C SER A 43 4.89 15.78 -15.12
N VAL A 44 5.19 16.34 -16.30
CA VAL A 44 6.32 15.92 -17.13
C VAL A 44 7.65 16.27 -16.46
N HIS A 45 7.75 17.42 -15.78
CA HIS A 45 8.98 17.86 -15.12
C HIS A 45 9.26 17.14 -13.81
N GLU A 46 8.23 16.72 -13.08
CA GLU A 46 8.36 16.11 -11.76
C GLU A 46 8.36 14.57 -11.77
N GLY A 47 8.26 13.95 -12.95
CA GLY A 47 8.29 12.48 -13.07
C GLY A 47 7.10 11.78 -12.41
N GLN A 48 5.95 12.45 -12.33
CA GLN A 48 4.72 11.98 -11.67
C GLN A 48 3.51 12.25 -12.57
N SER A 49 2.65 11.26 -12.76
CA SER A 49 1.45 11.37 -13.58
C SER A 49 0.43 12.37 -13.05
N MET A 50 -0.39 12.91 -13.95
CA MET A 50 -1.54 13.76 -13.62
C MET A 50 -2.51 13.07 -12.64
N GLN A 51 -2.68 11.75 -12.77
CA GLN A 51 -3.53 10.93 -11.91
C GLN A 51 -2.97 10.86 -10.49
N ALA A 52 -1.68 10.56 -10.34
CA ALA A 52 -1.02 10.53 -9.03
C ALA A 52 -1.08 11.90 -8.34
N ARG A 53 -0.89 12.98 -9.09
CA ARG A 53 -1.05 14.36 -8.60
C ARG A 53 -2.46 14.66 -8.11
N ALA A 54 -3.46 14.29 -8.90
CA ALA A 54 -4.86 14.48 -8.53
C ALA A 54 -5.19 13.72 -7.24
N ILE A 55 -4.67 12.50 -7.07
CA ILE A 55 -4.83 11.73 -5.83
C ILE A 55 -4.14 12.44 -4.66
N VAL A 56 -2.91 12.94 -4.81
CA VAL A 56 -2.22 13.66 -3.74
C VAL A 56 -2.99 14.92 -3.32
N LEU A 57 -3.49 15.70 -4.28
CA LEU A 57 -4.33 16.86 -4.00
C LEU A 57 -5.63 16.46 -3.29
N LEU A 58 -6.26 15.36 -3.71
CA LEU A 58 -7.46 14.82 -3.06
C LEU A 58 -7.17 14.39 -1.63
N LEU A 59 -6.11 13.62 -1.39
CA LEU A 59 -5.70 13.16 -0.05
C LEU A 59 -5.48 14.34 0.90
N ARG A 60 -4.84 15.41 0.41
CA ARG A 60 -4.68 16.66 1.17
C ARG A 60 -6.01 17.36 1.43
N ALA A 61 -6.87 17.46 0.42
CA ALA A 61 -8.15 18.16 0.53
C ALA A 61 -9.14 17.46 1.50
N ILE A 62 -9.14 16.13 1.53
CA ILE A 62 -9.97 15.36 2.47
C ILE A 62 -9.32 15.19 3.85
N GLY A 63 -8.09 15.67 4.03
CA GLY A 63 -7.35 15.51 5.27
C GLY A 63 -7.08 14.04 5.60
N ALA A 64 -6.69 13.23 4.61
CA ALA A 64 -6.46 11.78 4.79
C ALA A 64 -5.49 11.48 5.94
N ARG A 65 -4.50 12.36 6.15
CA ARG A 65 -3.53 12.29 7.24
C ARG A 65 -4.08 12.73 8.60
N HIS A 66 -5.23 13.40 8.70
CA HIS A 66 -5.74 13.95 9.96
C HIS A 66 -5.90 12.89 11.05
N SER A 67 -6.31 11.66 10.70
CA SER A 67 -6.37 10.56 11.65
C SER A 67 -5.01 10.22 12.25
N MET A 68 -3.91 10.44 11.54
CA MET A 68 -2.55 10.13 11.99
C MET A 68 -1.91 11.25 12.83
N GLN A 69 -2.45 12.48 12.80
CA GLN A 69 -1.78 13.66 13.37
C GLN A 69 -1.90 13.78 14.88
N THR A 70 -2.84 13.06 15.50
CA THR A 70 -3.00 13.02 16.96
C THR A 70 -3.30 11.60 17.40
N VAL A 71 -2.83 11.23 18.59
CA VAL A 71 -3.12 9.92 19.18
C VAL A 71 -4.63 9.66 19.25
N THR A 72 -5.40 10.63 19.74
CA THR A 72 -6.86 10.49 19.87
C THR A 72 -7.57 10.28 18.53
N ALA A 73 -7.16 10.98 17.47
CA ALA A 73 -7.74 10.78 16.14
C ALA A 73 -7.36 9.41 15.57
N PHE A 74 -6.16 8.92 15.85
CA PHE A 74 -5.70 7.62 15.37
C PHE A 74 -6.42 6.49 16.10
N GLU A 75 -6.53 6.57 17.42
CA GLU A 75 -7.34 5.66 18.24
C GLU A 75 -8.80 5.60 17.77
N ALA A 76 -9.40 6.75 17.46
CA ALA A 76 -10.76 6.81 16.92
C ALA A 76 -10.88 6.13 15.54
N ALA A 77 -9.85 6.27 14.69
CA ALA A 77 -9.79 5.61 13.40
C ALA A 77 -9.64 4.08 13.54
N VAL A 78 -8.79 3.61 14.45
CA VAL A 78 -8.66 2.17 14.76
C VAL A 78 -9.97 1.61 15.31
N ALA A 79 -10.63 2.33 16.23
CA ALA A 79 -11.92 1.91 16.76
C ALA A 79 -13.02 1.86 15.68
N GLU A 80 -13.00 2.77 14.71
CA GLU A 80 -13.90 2.74 13.55
C GLU A 80 -13.61 1.57 12.62
N ASP A 81 -12.33 1.28 12.35
CA ASP A 81 -11.92 0.10 11.58
C ASP A 81 -12.44 -1.20 12.23
N ARG A 82 -12.29 -1.33 13.56
CA ARG A 82 -12.84 -2.47 14.32
C ARG A 82 -14.35 -2.60 14.23
N ARG A 83 -15.08 -1.48 14.24
CA ARG A 83 -16.54 -1.47 14.06
C ARG A 83 -16.97 -1.91 12.66
N ARG A 84 -16.22 -1.53 11.63
CA ARG A 84 -16.47 -1.95 10.25
C ARG A 84 -16.15 -3.43 10.06
N GLY A 85 -15.12 -3.91 10.74
CA GLY A 85 -14.57 -5.25 10.59
C GLY A 85 -13.78 -5.40 9.30
N GLU A 86 -13.16 -6.58 9.14
CA GLU A 86 -12.39 -6.93 7.95
C GLU A 86 -13.23 -6.82 6.67
N ALA A 87 -12.71 -6.13 5.65
CA ALA A 87 -13.38 -6.10 4.35
C ALA A 87 -13.41 -7.51 3.74
N PRO A 88 -14.58 -8.07 3.41
CA PRO A 88 -14.64 -9.36 2.74
C PRO A 88 -14.11 -9.25 1.30
N PRO A 89 -13.66 -10.37 0.68
CA PRO A 89 -13.29 -10.36 -0.73
C PRO A 89 -14.44 -9.84 -1.60
N PRO A 90 -14.21 -8.83 -2.47
CA PRO A 90 -15.25 -8.30 -3.34
C PRO A 90 -15.85 -9.37 -4.24
N ASP A 91 -17.16 -9.34 -4.47
CA ASP A 91 -17.86 -10.34 -5.31
C ASP A 91 -17.32 -10.41 -6.73
N ALA A 92 -16.77 -9.31 -7.23
CA ALA A 92 -16.10 -9.26 -8.53
C ALA A 92 -14.91 -10.24 -8.62
N LEU A 93 -14.21 -10.51 -7.50
CA LEU A 93 -13.13 -11.50 -7.45
C LEU A 93 -13.65 -12.92 -7.63
N ARG A 94 -14.85 -13.25 -7.14
CA ARG A 94 -15.42 -14.61 -7.22
C ARG A 94 -15.67 -15.11 -8.65
N ARG A 95 -15.80 -14.18 -9.60
CA ARG A 95 -15.90 -14.50 -11.04
C ARG A 95 -14.59 -15.04 -11.62
N ARG A 96 -13.45 -14.66 -11.01
CA ARG A 96 -12.10 -14.88 -11.54
C ARG A 96 -11.32 -15.86 -10.66
N TYR A 97 -11.73 -16.00 -9.40
CA TYR A 97 -11.10 -16.84 -8.39
C TYR A 97 -12.07 -17.81 -7.73
N LEU A 98 -11.55 -18.99 -7.37
CA LEU A 98 -12.07 -19.80 -6.29
C LEU A 98 -11.52 -19.21 -4.99
N ILE A 99 -12.40 -18.78 -4.09
CA ILE A 99 -12.02 -18.13 -2.82
C ILE A 99 -12.47 -19.03 -1.68
N SER A 100 -11.53 -19.49 -0.87
CA SER A 100 -11.80 -20.18 0.40
C SER A 100 -11.38 -19.31 1.58
N ARG A 101 -12.00 -19.58 2.74
CA ARG A 101 -11.67 -18.96 4.02
C ARG A 101 -11.43 -20.08 5.03
N GLN A 102 -10.30 -20.03 5.71
CA GLN A 102 -9.92 -20.95 6.78
C GLN A 102 -9.67 -20.16 8.07
N ALA A 103 -10.04 -20.71 9.23
CA ALA A 103 -9.62 -20.15 10.51
C ALA A 103 -8.23 -20.69 10.88
N LEU A 104 -7.32 -19.82 11.32
CA LEU A 104 -5.97 -20.17 11.74
C LEU A 104 -5.54 -19.22 12.86
N ASP A 105 -5.13 -19.75 14.01
CA ASP A 105 -4.63 -19.01 15.18
C ASP A 105 -5.51 -17.81 15.61
N GLY A 106 -6.84 -17.98 15.53
CA GLY A 106 -7.82 -16.95 15.87
C GLY A 106 -8.11 -15.94 14.76
N GLY A 107 -7.33 -15.92 13.68
CA GLY A 107 -7.54 -15.12 12.47
C GLY A 107 -8.16 -15.91 11.31
N ALA A 108 -8.43 -15.20 10.22
CA ALA A 108 -8.88 -15.80 8.96
C ALA A 108 -7.75 -15.81 7.93
N VAL A 109 -7.64 -16.90 7.16
CA VAL A 109 -6.79 -16.97 5.97
C VAL A 109 -7.70 -17.08 4.76
N TYR A 110 -7.59 -16.12 3.84
CA TYR A 110 -8.26 -16.19 2.55
C TYR A 110 -7.30 -16.76 1.51
N THR A 111 -7.73 -17.79 0.80
CA THR A 111 -6.97 -18.37 -0.30
C THR A 111 -7.72 -18.15 -1.60
N LEU A 112 -7.04 -17.53 -2.57
CA LEU A 112 -7.58 -17.23 -3.90
C LEU A 112 -6.81 -18.05 -4.93
N VAL A 113 -7.52 -18.95 -5.60
CA VAL A 113 -6.98 -19.75 -6.72
C VAL A 113 -7.60 -19.26 -8.03
N PRO A 114 -6.80 -18.81 -9.01
CA PRO A 114 -7.33 -18.37 -10.31
C PRO A 114 -8.14 -19.49 -10.98
N ARG A 115 -9.37 -19.19 -11.42
CA ARG A 115 -10.21 -20.18 -12.13
C ARG A 115 -9.59 -20.66 -13.44
N ALA A 116 -8.84 -19.77 -14.11
CA ALA A 116 -8.12 -20.10 -15.33
C ALA A 116 -6.94 -21.06 -15.10
N MET A 117 -6.41 -21.12 -13.87
CA MET A 117 -5.27 -21.96 -13.47
C MET A 117 -5.56 -22.64 -12.13
N PRO A 118 -6.40 -23.70 -12.11
CA PRO A 118 -6.91 -24.30 -10.88
C PRO A 118 -5.85 -25.05 -10.06
N ASN A 119 -4.70 -25.37 -10.65
CA ASN A 119 -3.57 -26.06 -10.01
C ASN A 119 -2.32 -25.18 -10.04
N PRO A 120 -2.28 -24.08 -9.27
CA PRO A 120 -1.12 -23.20 -9.24
C PRO A 120 0.08 -23.88 -8.58
N GLU A 121 1.24 -23.81 -9.22
CA GLU A 121 2.50 -24.37 -8.72
C GLU A 121 3.24 -23.43 -7.75
N ARG A 122 2.80 -22.17 -7.67
CA ARG A 122 3.42 -21.10 -6.89
C ARG A 122 2.41 -20.45 -5.98
N SER A 123 2.87 -20.00 -4.82
CA SER A 123 2.05 -19.28 -3.83
C SER A 123 2.62 -17.89 -3.54
N LEU A 124 1.73 -16.91 -3.40
CA LEU A 124 2.03 -15.57 -2.94
C LEU A 124 1.34 -15.37 -1.59
N ILE A 125 2.12 -15.29 -0.51
CA ILE A 125 1.61 -14.81 0.78
C ILE A 125 1.60 -13.29 0.71
N PHE A 126 0.43 -12.65 0.83
CA PHE A 126 0.31 -11.20 0.87
C PHE A 126 -0.06 -10.74 2.27
N ILE A 127 0.84 -10.02 2.92
CA ILE A 127 0.69 -9.46 4.27
C ILE A 127 0.32 -7.97 4.11
N HIS A 128 -0.89 -7.61 4.50
CA HIS A 128 -1.42 -6.28 4.26
C HIS A 128 -0.80 -5.20 5.16
N GLY A 129 -0.83 -3.94 4.70
CA GLY A 129 -0.52 -2.78 5.50
C GLY A 129 -1.65 -2.34 6.43
N GLY A 130 -1.45 -1.21 7.10
CA GLY A 130 -2.39 -0.67 8.09
C GLY A 130 -1.76 -0.30 9.44
N ALA A 131 -0.45 -0.02 9.47
CA ALA A 131 0.29 0.30 10.70
C ALA A 131 0.14 -0.77 11.81
N TYR A 132 -0.04 -2.05 11.44
CA TYR A 132 -0.38 -3.16 12.36
C TYR A 132 -1.73 -3.03 13.10
N CYS A 133 -2.47 -1.94 12.87
CA CYS A 133 -3.72 -1.65 13.55
C CYS A 133 -4.95 -1.75 12.64
N GLY A 134 -4.81 -1.48 11.34
CA GLY A 134 -5.91 -1.50 10.38
C GLY A 134 -6.07 -2.85 9.69
N ALA A 135 -7.32 -3.26 9.45
CA ALA A 135 -7.65 -4.45 8.70
C ALA A 135 -7.46 -4.28 7.18
N THR A 136 -7.64 -5.37 6.44
CA THR A 136 -7.67 -5.31 4.98
C THR A 136 -8.77 -4.39 4.44
N ASN A 137 -8.49 -3.74 3.30
CA ASN A 137 -9.42 -2.85 2.59
C ASN A 137 -9.51 -3.21 1.10
N ASP A 138 -10.38 -2.51 0.36
CA ASP A 138 -10.61 -2.75 -1.07
C ASP A 138 -9.36 -2.57 -1.93
N GLY A 139 -8.42 -1.70 -1.54
CA GLY A 139 -7.14 -1.51 -2.21
C GLY A 139 -6.28 -2.77 -2.18
N HIS A 140 -6.19 -3.42 -1.02
CA HIS A 140 -5.51 -4.71 -0.87
C HIS A 140 -6.16 -5.77 -1.76
N TRP A 141 -7.49 -5.91 -1.71
CA TRP A 141 -8.23 -6.89 -2.53
C TRP A 141 -8.05 -6.66 -4.03
N ASN A 142 -8.10 -5.40 -4.46
CA ASN A 142 -7.89 -5.04 -5.86
C ASN A 142 -6.45 -5.35 -6.30
N PHE A 143 -5.46 -5.03 -5.47
CA PHE A 143 -4.06 -5.32 -5.74
C PHE A 143 -3.82 -6.82 -5.91
N VAL A 144 -4.20 -7.64 -4.92
CA VAL A 144 -3.96 -9.09 -4.98
C VAL A 144 -4.75 -9.73 -6.13
N GLY A 145 -6.00 -9.33 -6.34
CA GLY A 145 -6.81 -9.82 -7.46
C GLY A 145 -6.25 -9.46 -8.83
N LYS A 146 -5.51 -8.36 -8.96
CA LYS A 146 -4.82 -7.97 -10.21
C LYS A 146 -3.51 -8.73 -10.38
N ILE A 147 -2.73 -8.90 -9.31
CA ILE A 147 -1.47 -9.64 -9.36
C ILE A 147 -1.71 -11.11 -9.69
N GLY A 148 -2.66 -11.76 -9.01
CA GLY A 148 -2.92 -13.19 -9.23
C GLY A 148 -3.43 -13.51 -10.63
N GLU A 149 -4.10 -12.58 -11.32
CA GLU A 149 -4.52 -12.79 -12.71
C GLU A 149 -3.34 -12.79 -13.67
N ARG A 150 -2.36 -11.94 -13.38
CA ARG A 150 -1.18 -11.77 -14.23
C ARG A 150 -0.11 -12.82 -13.99
N THR A 151 -0.10 -13.42 -12.79
CA THR A 151 0.88 -14.45 -12.42
C THR A 151 0.30 -15.85 -12.41
N GLY A 152 -1.02 -16.00 -12.23
CA GLY A 152 -1.69 -17.28 -12.08
C GLY A 152 -1.33 -18.05 -10.80
N VAL A 153 -0.74 -17.38 -9.81
CA VAL A 153 -0.34 -18.00 -8.53
C VAL A 153 -1.54 -18.18 -7.60
N ARG A 154 -1.40 -19.09 -6.63
CA ARG A 154 -2.25 -19.11 -5.44
C ARG A 154 -1.94 -17.88 -4.60
N ILE A 155 -2.94 -17.07 -4.28
CA ILE A 155 -2.77 -15.98 -3.31
C ILE A 155 -3.28 -16.45 -1.96
N VAL A 156 -2.50 -16.18 -0.92
CA VAL A 156 -2.81 -16.49 0.46
C VAL A 156 -2.73 -15.19 1.25
N LEU A 157 -3.85 -14.75 1.81
CA LEU A 157 -3.97 -13.50 2.53
C LEU A 157 -4.37 -13.80 3.98
N PRO A 158 -3.40 -13.85 4.92
CA PRO A 158 -3.69 -13.95 6.34
C PRO A 158 -4.20 -12.62 6.89
N GLN A 159 -5.33 -12.67 7.58
CA GLN A 159 -5.82 -11.62 8.46
C GLN A 159 -5.13 -11.84 9.81
N TYR A 160 -3.89 -11.34 9.90
CA TYR A 160 -3.06 -11.55 11.07
C TYR A 160 -3.58 -10.74 12.27
N PRO A 161 -3.37 -11.20 13.52
CA PRO A 161 -3.79 -10.47 14.71
C PRO A 161 -3.25 -9.04 14.75
N LEU A 162 -4.13 -8.07 15.03
CA LEU A 162 -3.82 -6.63 14.96
C LEU A 162 -3.69 -6.00 16.35
N ALA A 163 -2.89 -4.95 16.42
CA ALA A 163 -2.83 -4.06 17.57
C ALA A 163 -4.04 -3.12 17.62
N PRO A 164 -4.51 -2.70 18.81
CA PRO A 164 -3.92 -2.91 20.14
C PRO A 164 -4.33 -4.23 20.83
N GLU A 165 -5.21 -5.03 20.23
CA GLU A 165 -5.71 -6.26 20.86
C GLU A 165 -4.62 -7.35 20.95
N HIS A 166 -3.70 -7.34 19.99
CA HIS A 166 -2.59 -8.28 19.89
C HIS A 166 -1.28 -7.56 19.57
N ASP A 167 -0.16 -8.20 19.91
CA ASP A 167 1.18 -7.75 19.57
C ASP A 167 1.75 -8.55 18.39
N TRP A 168 3.03 -8.33 18.10
CA TRP A 168 3.71 -9.01 16.99
C TRP A 168 3.81 -10.53 17.12
N LYS A 169 3.78 -11.11 18.33
CA LYS A 169 4.10 -12.53 18.54
C LYS A 169 3.02 -13.46 17.97
N PRO A 170 1.71 -13.24 18.21
CA PRO A 170 0.64 -14.01 17.55
C PRO A 170 0.68 -13.91 16.02
N ALA A 171 1.05 -12.76 15.46
CA ALA A 171 1.18 -12.62 14.01
C ALA A 171 2.31 -13.47 13.44
N TYR A 172 3.49 -13.48 14.10
CA TYR A 172 4.59 -14.37 13.74
C TYR A 172 4.21 -15.85 13.85
N ALA A 173 3.51 -16.24 14.91
CA ALA A 173 3.04 -17.61 15.10
C ALA A 173 2.11 -18.05 13.95
N MET A 174 1.12 -17.20 13.60
CA MET A 174 0.20 -17.45 12.49
C MET A 174 0.93 -17.58 11.16
N LEU A 175 1.88 -16.68 10.86
CA LEU A 175 2.69 -16.75 9.65
C LEU A 175 3.56 -18.01 9.61
N GLY A 176 4.13 -18.42 10.75
CA GLY A 176 4.89 -19.66 10.88
C GLY A 176 4.07 -20.91 10.56
N HIS A 177 2.87 -21.03 11.17
CA HIS A 177 1.96 -22.14 10.88
C HIS A 177 1.46 -22.14 9.44
N LEU A 178 1.12 -20.96 8.90
CA LEU A 178 0.69 -20.81 7.51
C LEU A 178 1.81 -21.21 6.53
N TYR A 179 3.03 -20.73 6.78
CA TYR A 179 4.19 -21.04 5.95
C TYR A 179 4.49 -22.55 5.97
N ALA A 180 4.42 -23.19 7.14
CA ALA A 180 4.57 -24.64 7.26
C ALA A 180 3.50 -25.42 6.47
N GLN A 181 2.25 -24.94 6.43
CA GLN A 181 1.20 -25.55 5.59
C GLN A 181 1.53 -25.44 4.10
N LEU A 182 2.03 -24.29 3.64
CA LEU A 182 2.41 -24.12 2.24
C LEU A 182 3.65 -24.94 1.84
N LEU A 183 4.59 -25.16 2.76
CA LEU A 183 5.72 -26.06 2.54
C LEU A 183 5.31 -27.53 2.38
N ALA A 184 4.13 -27.93 2.88
CA ALA A 184 3.59 -29.27 2.64
C ALA A 184 3.06 -29.44 1.20
N ASP A 185 2.71 -28.33 0.53
CA ASP A 185 2.13 -28.33 -0.82
C ASP A 185 3.19 -28.19 -1.94
N GLY A 186 4.41 -27.77 -1.61
CA GLY A 186 5.46 -27.53 -2.60
C GLY A 186 6.78 -27.03 -2.01
N PRO A 187 7.83 -26.87 -2.84
CA PRO A 187 9.14 -26.38 -2.38
C PRO A 187 9.05 -24.93 -1.89
N SER A 188 9.87 -24.56 -0.91
CA SER A 188 9.90 -23.18 -0.37
C SER A 188 10.18 -22.13 -1.43
N SER A 189 10.95 -22.47 -2.47
CA SER A 189 11.27 -21.58 -3.59
C SER A 189 10.03 -21.17 -4.41
N SER A 190 8.97 -21.97 -4.38
CA SER A 190 7.69 -21.66 -5.02
C SER A 190 6.84 -20.62 -4.25
N ILE A 191 7.26 -20.25 -3.04
CA ILE A 191 6.57 -19.28 -2.17
C ILE A 191 7.24 -17.92 -2.32
N THR A 192 6.47 -16.90 -2.67
CA THR A 192 6.87 -15.49 -2.53
C THR A 192 6.11 -14.88 -1.37
N ILE A 193 6.79 -14.09 -0.54
CA ILE A 193 6.12 -13.28 0.49
C ILE A 193 6.13 -11.83 0.01
N ALA A 194 4.97 -11.19 0.02
CA ALA A 194 4.82 -9.80 -0.32
C ALA A 194 4.07 -9.06 0.79
N GLY A 195 4.34 -7.78 0.94
CA GLY A 195 3.56 -6.94 1.84
C GLY A 195 3.78 -5.46 1.60
N ASP A 196 2.78 -4.68 1.97
CA ASP A 196 2.78 -3.22 1.90
C ASP A 196 2.89 -2.59 3.29
N SER A 197 3.50 -1.42 3.39
CA SER A 197 3.58 -0.65 4.64
C SER A 197 4.04 -1.52 5.84
N ALA A 198 3.27 -1.56 6.91
CA ALA A 198 3.49 -2.45 8.06
C ALA A 198 3.61 -3.93 7.69
N GLY A 199 2.82 -4.43 6.73
CA GLY A 199 2.92 -5.79 6.21
C GLY A 199 4.21 -6.05 5.45
N GLY A 200 4.79 -5.03 4.80
CA GLY A 200 6.13 -5.08 4.22
C GLY A 200 7.23 -5.20 5.28
N GLY A 201 7.09 -4.48 6.40
CA GLY A 201 7.92 -4.66 7.58
C GLY A 201 7.83 -6.08 8.13
N LEU A 202 6.61 -6.56 8.36
CA LEU A 202 6.34 -7.91 8.85
C LEU A 202 6.88 -9.00 7.92
N ALA A 203 6.75 -8.82 6.60
CA ALA A 203 7.30 -9.75 5.61
C ALA A 203 8.83 -9.88 5.71
N LEU A 204 9.53 -8.75 5.86
CA LEU A 204 10.99 -8.76 6.02
C LEU A 204 11.39 -9.39 7.36
N GLY A 205 10.78 -8.94 8.46
CA GLY A 205 11.08 -9.47 9.79
C GLY A 205 10.76 -10.96 9.93
N PHE A 206 9.69 -11.44 9.31
CA PHE A 206 9.36 -12.87 9.30
C PHE A 206 10.39 -13.68 8.51
N ALA A 207 10.89 -13.15 7.38
CA ALA A 207 11.97 -13.80 6.64
C ALA A 207 13.28 -13.85 7.45
N GLU A 208 13.61 -12.80 8.20
CA GLU A 208 14.74 -12.82 9.13
C GLU A 208 14.59 -13.91 10.19
N ALA A 209 13.41 -14.02 10.81
CA ALA A 209 13.12 -15.07 11.78
C ALA A 209 13.21 -16.48 11.18
N LEU A 210 12.66 -16.71 9.98
CA LEU A 210 12.80 -17.99 9.28
C LEU A 210 14.26 -18.39 9.09
N ARG A 211 15.11 -17.43 8.67
CA ARG A 211 16.55 -17.67 8.52
C ARG A 211 17.19 -18.02 9.86
N ASP A 212 16.91 -17.24 10.91
CA ASP A 212 17.55 -17.40 12.21
C ASP A 212 17.14 -18.71 12.90
N GLU A 213 15.95 -19.22 12.58
CA GLU A 213 15.48 -20.56 12.97
C GLU A 213 15.98 -21.70 12.05
N GLY A 214 16.74 -21.40 10.99
CA GLY A 214 17.24 -22.38 10.03
C GLY A 214 16.15 -23.01 9.16
N LYS A 215 15.03 -22.31 8.94
CA LYS A 215 13.91 -22.77 8.10
C LYS A 215 14.21 -22.57 6.60
N PRO A 216 13.58 -23.34 5.70
CA PRO A 216 13.67 -23.08 4.26
C PRO A 216 13.20 -21.67 3.90
N MET A 217 14.01 -20.91 3.18
CA MET A 217 13.65 -19.55 2.76
C MET A 217 12.65 -19.55 1.60
N PRO A 218 11.76 -18.54 1.53
CA PRO A 218 10.89 -18.34 0.37
C PRO A 218 11.73 -17.99 -0.86
N GLY A 219 11.17 -18.16 -2.06
CA GLY A 219 11.84 -17.82 -3.33
C GLY A 219 12.11 -16.32 -3.53
N GLY A 220 11.43 -15.45 -2.80
CA GLY A 220 11.67 -14.00 -2.84
C GLY A 220 10.74 -13.19 -1.95
N LEU A 221 11.11 -11.92 -1.74
CA LEU A 221 10.33 -10.92 -1.01
C LEU A 221 9.94 -9.77 -1.94
N VAL A 222 8.68 -9.32 -1.88
CA VAL A 222 8.21 -8.09 -2.55
C VAL A 222 7.71 -7.10 -1.50
N LEU A 223 8.49 -6.05 -1.26
CA LEU A 223 8.24 -5.05 -0.22
C LEU A 223 7.74 -3.76 -0.86
N MET A 224 6.60 -3.26 -0.41
CA MET A 224 5.93 -2.09 -0.97
C MET A 224 5.80 -1.02 0.09
N SER A 225 6.47 0.12 -0.08
CA SER A 225 6.45 1.22 0.92
C SER A 225 6.66 0.73 2.36
N PRO A 226 7.61 -0.20 2.64
CA PRO A 226 7.60 -0.95 3.89
C PRO A 226 7.92 -0.06 5.10
N TRP A 227 7.23 -0.32 6.22
CA TRP A 227 7.57 0.27 7.51
C TRP A 227 8.59 -0.59 8.22
N LEU A 228 9.85 -0.15 8.22
CA LEU A 228 10.98 -1.00 8.55
C LEU A 228 11.63 -0.70 9.92
N ASN A 229 11.35 0.48 10.48
CA ASN A 229 11.94 0.97 11.72
C ASN A 229 10.86 1.63 12.59
N LEU A 230 10.51 1.00 13.69
CA LEU A 230 9.51 1.50 14.64
C LEU A 230 10.07 2.56 15.58
N VAL A 231 11.40 2.69 15.70
CA VAL A 231 12.05 3.74 16.51
C VAL A 231 11.77 5.13 15.92
N GLN A 232 11.62 5.24 14.60
CA GLN A 232 11.37 6.50 13.89
C GLN A 232 12.43 7.58 14.17
N ASP A 233 13.69 7.15 14.23
CA ASP A 233 14.86 7.97 14.53
C ASP A 233 15.65 8.40 13.28
N ASN A 234 15.19 8.03 12.09
CA ASN A 234 15.86 8.41 10.85
C ASN A 234 15.67 9.93 10.60
N PRO A 235 16.74 10.73 10.55
CA PRO A 235 16.65 12.19 10.51
C PRO A 235 15.97 12.74 9.24
N ALA A 236 15.90 11.95 8.17
CA ALA A 236 15.19 12.34 6.94
C ALA A 236 13.66 12.28 7.08
N GLN A 237 13.12 11.57 8.07
CA GLN A 237 11.66 11.37 8.21
C GLN A 237 10.93 12.69 8.47
N ALA A 238 11.50 13.62 9.24
CA ALA A 238 10.84 14.90 9.54
C ALA A 238 10.54 15.73 8.27
N ALA A 239 11.51 15.81 7.35
CA ALA A 239 11.33 16.53 6.09
C ALA A 239 10.40 15.78 5.10
N LEU A 240 10.41 14.45 5.12
CA LEU A 240 9.49 13.65 4.28
C LEU A 240 8.06 13.70 4.82
N GLU A 241 7.89 13.72 6.14
CA GLU A 241 6.61 13.85 6.79
C GLU A 241 5.88 15.12 6.32
N GLU A 242 6.56 16.25 6.12
CA GLU A 242 5.92 17.47 5.58
C GLU A 242 5.33 17.28 4.16
N ARG A 243 5.88 16.35 3.37
CA ARG A 243 5.47 16.10 1.99
C ARG A 243 4.41 15.00 1.90
N ASP A 244 4.42 14.07 2.84
CA ASP A 244 3.54 12.89 2.86
C ASP A 244 2.07 13.29 3.09
N PRO A 245 1.16 12.98 2.14
CA PRO A 245 -0.26 13.31 2.25
C PRO A 245 -1.06 12.32 3.11
N ALA A 246 -0.47 11.21 3.56
CA ALA A 246 -1.14 10.11 4.23
C ALA A 246 -0.58 9.82 5.64
N LEU A 247 0.73 9.76 5.81
CA LEU A 247 1.35 9.33 7.06
C LEU A 247 1.77 10.49 7.96
N SER A 248 1.75 10.24 9.27
CA SER A 248 2.32 11.12 10.30
C SER A 248 3.07 10.28 11.34
N ARG A 249 4.19 10.81 11.84
CA ARG A 249 5.01 10.14 12.87
C ARG A 249 4.21 9.89 14.14
N VAL A 250 3.36 10.85 14.56
CA VAL A 250 2.51 10.73 15.77
C VAL A 250 1.66 9.45 15.79
N GLY A 251 0.90 9.18 14.71
CA GLY A 251 0.06 7.97 14.62
C GLY A 251 0.90 6.70 14.53
N LEU A 252 2.01 6.74 13.78
CA LEU A 252 2.94 5.61 13.68
C LEU A 252 3.63 5.31 15.03
N GLU A 253 3.98 6.33 15.81
CA GLU A 253 4.59 6.17 17.14
C GLU A 253 3.64 5.44 18.09
N TRP A 254 2.36 5.84 18.11
CA TRP A 254 1.35 5.12 18.90
C TRP A 254 1.20 3.67 18.41
N ALA A 255 1.08 3.46 17.10
CA ALA A 255 0.92 2.13 16.52
C ALA A 255 2.12 1.21 16.85
N ALA A 256 3.33 1.76 16.78
CA ALA A 256 4.57 1.08 17.16
C ALA A 256 4.55 0.63 18.63
N MET A 257 4.10 1.50 19.55
CA MET A 257 3.98 1.16 20.96
C MET A 257 3.00 0.00 21.19
N GLN A 258 1.83 0.03 20.54
CA GLN A 258 0.82 -1.02 20.69
C GLN A 258 1.31 -2.35 20.11
N TRP A 259 1.92 -2.31 18.92
CA TRP A 259 2.45 -3.50 18.25
C TRP A 259 3.62 -4.14 19.00
N ALA A 260 4.49 -3.31 19.57
CA ALA A 260 5.64 -3.78 20.34
C ALA A 260 5.23 -4.38 21.68
N ASN A 261 4.20 -3.82 22.34
CA ASN A 261 3.67 -4.30 23.62
C ASN A 261 4.76 -4.63 24.66
N GLY A 262 5.69 -3.68 24.85
CA GLY A 262 6.82 -3.80 25.77
C GLY A 262 8.09 -4.40 25.17
N THR A 263 8.07 -4.94 23.95
CA THR A 263 9.30 -5.24 23.20
C THR A 263 10.03 -3.92 22.88
N PRO A 264 11.37 -3.84 23.04
CA PRO A 264 12.12 -2.66 22.63
C PRO A 264 11.92 -2.37 21.14
N LEU A 265 11.62 -1.12 20.76
CA LEU A 265 11.36 -0.77 19.37
C LEU A 265 12.52 -1.08 18.42
N GLY A 266 13.75 -1.11 18.92
CA GLY A 266 14.92 -1.48 18.13
C GLY A 266 15.10 -2.99 17.91
N ASP A 267 14.20 -3.83 18.42
CA ASP A 267 14.26 -5.28 18.22
C ASP A 267 14.04 -5.62 16.73
N PRO A 268 14.93 -6.41 16.10
CA PRO A 268 14.82 -6.77 14.68
C PRO A 268 13.53 -7.46 14.27
N HIS A 269 12.80 -8.11 15.19
CA HIS A 269 11.51 -8.74 14.86
C HIS A 269 10.42 -7.70 14.54
N ILE A 270 10.57 -6.47 15.00
CA ILE A 270 9.58 -5.40 14.75
C ILE A 270 10.19 -4.23 13.96
N SER A 271 11.51 -4.07 14.00
CA SER A 271 12.28 -3.11 13.21
C SER A 271 13.35 -3.82 12.35
N PRO A 272 12.96 -4.58 11.32
CA PRO A 272 13.86 -5.49 10.61
C PRO A 272 15.01 -4.80 9.86
N VAL A 273 14.93 -3.50 9.53
CA VAL A 273 16.10 -2.81 8.95
C VAL A 273 17.29 -2.75 9.92
N LEU A 274 17.06 -2.97 11.22
CA LEU A 274 18.10 -3.02 12.24
C LEU A 274 18.69 -4.44 12.42
N GLY A 275 18.09 -5.45 11.79
CA GLY A 275 18.53 -6.84 11.82
C GLY A 275 19.70 -7.15 10.89
N SER A 276 19.77 -8.35 10.33
CA SER A 276 20.78 -8.75 9.34
C SER A 276 20.07 -9.11 8.05
N LEU A 277 20.59 -8.72 6.88
CA LEU A 277 20.02 -9.14 5.58
C LEU A 277 20.77 -10.33 4.97
N ARG A 278 21.82 -10.82 5.63
CA ARG A 278 22.60 -11.97 5.15
C ARG A 278 21.71 -13.21 5.08
N GLY A 279 21.86 -14.00 4.02
CA GLY A 279 21.11 -15.24 3.85
C GLY A 279 19.61 -15.06 3.55
N LEU A 280 19.14 -13.82 3.38
CA LEU A 280 17.79 -13.57 2.88
C LEU A 280 17.69 -13.88 1.38
N PRO A 281 16.50 -14.26 0.89
CA PRO A 281 16.24 -14.46 -0.53
C PRO A 281 16.27 -13.12 -1.28
N PRO A 282 16.20 -13.13 -2.62
CA PRO A 282 16.08 -11.90 -3.39
C PRO A 282 14.93 -11.02 -2.91
N ILE A 283 15.15 -9.71 -2.89
CA ILE A 283 14.19 -8.69 -2.44
C ILE A 283 13.90 -7.75 -3.61
N LEU A 284 12.62 -7.52 -3.90
CA LEU A 284 12.16 -6.42 -4.73
C LEU A 284 11.50 -5.37 -3.83
N LEU A 285 12.06 -4.15 -3.82
CA LEU A 285 11.63 -3.06 -2.98
C LEU A 285 11.06 -1.90 -3.81
N PHE A 286 9.84 -1.48 -3.52
CA PHE A 286 9.22 -0.28 -4.08
C PHE A 286 9.08 0.80 -3.01
N SER A 287 9.40 2.05 -3.36
CA SER A 287 9.15 3.22 -2.50
C SER A 287 8.94 4.49 -3.33
N GLY A 288 8.23 5.47 -2.78
CA GLY A 288 7.99 6.76 -3.43
C GLY A 288 8.69 7.91 -2.69
N THR A 289 9.20 8.92 -3.40
CA THR A 289 10.00 9.98 -2.75
C THR A 289 9.19 11.01 -1.92
N MET A 290 7.86 10.90 -1.86
CA MET A 290 7.01 11.66 -0.90
C MET A 290 6.55 10.80 0.28
N ASP A 291 6.89 9.52 0.29
CA ASP A 291 6.56 8.60 1.39
C ASP A 291 7.48 8.87 2.58
N LEU A 292 6.91 9.06 3.77
CA LEU A 292 7.64 9.19 5.04
C LEU A 292 8.61 8.02 5.24
N LEU A 293 8.18 6.79 4.89
CA LEU A 293 8.94 5.55 5.07
C LEU A 293 10.03 5.34 4.01
N ASN A 294 10.12 6.22 3.01
CA ASN A 294 11.22 6.21 2.04
C ASN A 294 12.58 6.39 2.71
N ALA A 295 12.63 7.08 3.86
CA ALA A 295 13.84 7.21 4.65
C ALA A 295 14.44 5.85 5.02
N ASP A 296 13.61 4.93 5.52
CA ASP A 296 14.05 3.61 5.98
C ASP A 296 14.22 2.63 4.80
N ALA A 297 13.45 2.82 3.72
CA ALA A 297 13.66 2.07 2.48
C ALA A 297 15.08 2.33 1.90
N ARG A 298 15.55 3.58 1.92
CA ARG A 298 16.92 3.93 1.51
C ARG A 298 17.97 3.35 2.47
N GLN A 299 17.69 3.34 3.77
CA GLN A 299 18.56 2.68 4.76
C GLN A 299 18.69 1.18 4.47
N LEU A 300 17.59 0.50 4.12
CA LEU A 300 17.59 -0.92 3.77
C LEU A 300 18.45 -1.20 2.52
N VAL A 301 18.45 -0.29 1.55
CA VAL A 301 19.28 -0.42 0.33
C VAL A 301 20.77 -0.36 0.67
N GLU A 302 21.19 0.60 1.49
CA GLU A 302 22.59 0.68 1.94
C GLU A 302 22.98 -0.56 2.74
N LYS A 303 22.08 -1.02 3.62
CA LYS A 303 22.28 -2.23 4.40
C LYS A 303 22.39 -3.47 3.52
N ALA A 304 21.59 -3.60 2.47
CA ALA A 304 21.65 -4.72 1.54
C ALA A 304 23.00 -4.78 0.82
N ARG A 305 23.55 -3.64 0.42
CA ARG A 305 24.91 -3.57 -0.16
C ARG A 305 25.97 -4.02 0.84
N HIS A 306 25.87 -3.56 2.09
CA HIS A 306 26.80 -3.93 3.15
C HIS A 306 26.74 -5.44 3.49
N ASP A 307 25.53 -5.99 3.57
CA ASP A 307 25.29 -7.38 3.95
C ASP A 307 25.43 -8.36 2.77
N GLY A 308 25.59 -7.86 1.54
CA GLY A 308 25.66 -8.66 0.33
C GLY A 308 24.32 -9.32 -0.06
N ALA A 309 23.20 -8.73 0.37
CA ALA A 309 21.86 -9.20 0.04
C ALA A 309 21.46 -8.77 -1.38
N GLN A 310 20.72 -9.62 -2.08
CA GLN A 310 20.20 -9.30 -3.42
C GLN A 310 18.94 -8.45 -3.29
N LEU A 311 19.06 -7.15 -3.54
CA LEU A 311 17.95 -6.20 -3.47
C LEU A 311 17.84 -5.38 -4.75
N ASP A 312 16.70 -5.48 -5.43
CA ASP A 312 16.29 -4.63 -6.55
C ASP A 312 15.41 -3.50 -6.02
N TYR A 313 15.91 -2.26 -6.08
CA TYR A 313 15.23 -1.08 -5.54
C TYR A 313 14.62 -0.21 -6.63
N ARG A 314 13.32 0.04 -6.50
CA ARG A 314 12.51 0.88 -7.39
C ARG A 314 11.96 2.08 -6.63
N GLU A 315 12.78 3.12 -6.54
CA GLU A 315 12.34 4.43 -6.06
C GLU A 315 11.63 5.21 -7.17
N VAL A 316 10.41 5.66 -6.92
CA VAL A 316 9.63 6.41 -7.91
C VAL A 316 9.45 7.86 -7.46
N PRO A 317 9.88 8.84 -8.29
CA PRO A 317 9.76 10.26 -7.96
C PRO A 317 8.32 10.66 -7.66
N ASN A 318 8.14 11.43 -6.58
CA ASN A 318 6.89 12.07 -6.20
C ASN A 318 5.71 11.10 -6.03
N MET A 319 5.97 9.83 -5.73
CA MET A 319 4.92 8.90 -5.33
C MET A 319 4.72 8.94 -3.82
N PHE A 320 3.46 8.88 -3.40
CA PHE A 320 2.99 8.92 -2.02
C PHE A 320 2.94 7.50 -1.42
N HIS A 321 2.77 7.37 -0.11
CA HIS A 321 2.69 6.06 0.56
C HIS A 321 1.67 5.08 -0.06
N ASP A 322 2.05 3.81 -0.23
CA ASP A 322 1.23 2.73 -0.81
C ASP A 322 0.64 2.99 -2.21
N TRP A 323 1.31 3.81 -3.01
CA TRP A 323 0.86 4.13 -4.35
C TRP A 323 0.66 2.92 -5.28
N MET A 324 1.29 1.78 -5.01
CA MET A 324 1.10 0.50 -5.73
C MET A 324 -0.35 0.00 -5.68
N LEU A 325 -1.10 0.37 -4.63
CA LEU A 325 -2.50 -0.02 -4.43
C LEU A 325 -3.45 0.99 -5.11
N ALA A 326 -2.95 2.16 -5.51
CA ALA A 326 -3.75 3.22 -6.10
C ALA A 326 -3.99 3.03 -7.61
N PRO A 327 -5.07 3.59 -8.18
CA PRO A 327 -5.37 3.49 -9.61
C PRO A 327 -4.55 4.47 -10.47
N VAL A 328 -3.22 4.40 -10.36
CA VAL A 328 -2.28 5.29 -11.07
C VAL A 328 -1.46 4.54 -12.13
N PRO A 329 -1.01 5.20 -13.20
CA PRO A 329 -0.14 4.59 -14.21
C PRO A 329 1.14 3.98 -13.63
N GLU A 330 1.75 4.63 -12.65
CA GLU A 330 2.96 4.18 -11.97
C GLU A 330 2.74 2.80 -11.36
N ALA A 331 1.59 2.57 -10.70
CA ALA A 331 1.24 1.29 -10.09
C ALA A 331 1.24 0.16 -11.13
N LYS A 332 0.80 0.41 -12.36
CA LYS A 332 0.84 -0.59 -13.46
C LYS A 332 2.27 -1.00 -13.84
N SER A 333 3.19 -0.06 -13.80
CA SER A 333 4.62 -0.32 -14.01
C SER A 333 5.20 -1.14 -12.86
N ALA A 334 4.88 -0.79 -11.61
CA ALA A 334 5.28 -1.56 -10.43
C ALA A 334 4.75 -2.99 -10.46
N ASP A 335 3.46 -3.17 -10.78
CA ASP A 335 2.84 -4.48 -10.92
C ASP A 335 3.58 -5.34 -11.93
N SER A 336 4.04 -4.74 -13.04
CA SER A 336 4.78 -5.48 -14.07
C SER A 336 6.13 -5.95 -13.56
N GLY A 337 6.80 -5.13 -12.74
CA GLY A 337 8.02 -5.53 -12.02
C GLY A 337 7.75 -6.65 -11.03
N ALA A 338 6.70 -6.52 -10.21
CA ALA A 338 6.31 -7.53 -9.23
C ALA A 338 5.92 -8.87 -9.89
N VAL A 339 5.13 -8.84 -10.95
CA VAL A 339 4.76 -10.03 -11.75
C VAL A 339 6.01 -10.73 -12.29
N ALA A 340 6.92 -9.97 -12.92
CA ALA A 340 8.15 -10.54 -13.46
C ALA A 340 9.04 -11.14 -12.36
N PHE A 341 9.06 -10.53 -11.17
CA PHE A 341 9.80 -11.04 -10.03
C PHE A 341 9.20 -12.34 -9.47
N ILE A 342 7.89 -12.35 -9.20
CA ILE A 342 7.15 -13.52 -8.70
C ILE A 342 7.31 -14.73 -9.63
N LEU A 343 7.27 -14.51 -10.95
CA LEU A 343 7.42 -15.58 -11.94
C LEU A 343 8.86 -16.05 -12.14
N ARG A 344 9.86 -15.26 -11.73
CA ARG A 344 11.29 -15.61 -11.81
C ARG A 344 11.86 -16.20 -10.53
N ALA A 345 11.17 -16.06 -9.39
CA ALA A 345 11.59 -16.70 -8.16
C ALA A 345 11.83 -18.20 -8.43
N PRO A 346 12.95 -18.77 -7.95
CA PRO A 346 13.44 -20.08 -8.39
C PRO A 346 12.45 -21.25 -8.21
#